data_AF-A0AAD0NJW5-F1
#
_entry.id   AF-A0AAD0NJW5-F1
#
_cell.length_a   1.000
_cell.length_b   1.000
_cell.length_c   1.000
_cell.angle_alpha   90.00
_cell.angle_beta   90.00
_cell.angle_gamma   90.00
#
_symmetry.space_group_name_H-M   'P 1'
#
loop_
_entity.id
_entity.type
_entity.pdbx_description
1 polymer ?
#
loop_
_entity_poly.entity_id
_entity_poly.type
_entity_poly.pdbx_seq_one_letter_code
_entity_poly.pdbx_strand_id
1 'polypeptide(L)'
;MSSEAPTITNEVESLFFRLEHALYTAEGMATMINENEPPDPAAHARPGYNVHKVSSAIIAVSQRGRRLLGELRAHHGPITLH
;
A
#
# COMPACT_ATOMS: atom_id res chain seq x y z
N MET A 1 31.06 -8.09 -16.79
CA MET A 1 29.87 -7.49 -17.43
C MET A 1 29.38 -6.42 -16.49
N SER A 2 29.54 -5.14 -16.86
CA SER A 2 29.11 -4.01 -16.03
C SER A 2 27.59 -4.02 -15.97
N SER A 3 27.03 -4.54 -14.87
CA SER A 3 25.59 -4.51 -14.63
C SER A 3 25.24 -3.09 -14.17
N GLU A 4 25.07 -2.18 -15.12
CA GLU A 4 24.47 -0.88 -14.83
C GLU A 4 23.11 -1.12 -14.16
N ALA A 5 22.93 -0.58 -12.96
CA ALA A 5 21.66 -0.70 -12.25
C ALA A 5 20.55 -0.10 -13.14
N PRO A 6 19.37 -0.73 -13.26
CA PRO A 6 18.32 -0.19 -14.10
C PRO A 6 17.95 1.21 -13.61
N THR A 7 17.89 2.16 -14.54
CA THR A 7 17.55 3.56 -14.26
C THR A 7 16.03 3.71 -14.16
N ILE A 8 15.51 4.36 -13.12
CA ILE A 8 14.07 4.66 -12.99
C ILE A 8 13.70 5.79 -13.95
N THR A 9 12.88 5.53 -14.95
CA THR A 9 12.33 6.59 -15.81
C THR A 9 11.25 7.40 -15.08
N ASN A 10 10.90 8.58 -15.61
CA ASN A 10 9.82 9.40 -15.05
C ASN A 10 8.47 8.68 -15.01
N GLU A 11 8.20 7.80 -15.98
CA GLU A 11 6.98 6.97 -16.03
C GLU A 11 6.95 5.94 -14.91
N VAL A 12 8.11 5.34 -14.60
CA VAL A 12 8.26 4.38 -13.50
C VAL A 12 8.11 5.09 -12.16
N GLU A 13 8.68 6.28 -11.98
CA GLU A 13 8.50 7.05 -10.74
C GLU A 13 7.03 7.49 -10.58
N SER A 14 6.38 7.92 -11.66
CA SER A 14 4.94 8.23 -11.66
C SER A 14 4.08 7.01 -11.30
N LEU A 15 4.48 5.81 -11.74
CA LEU A 15 3.82 4.57 -11.34
C LEU A 15 4.02 4.29 -9.85
N PHE A 16 5.25 4.38 -9.34
CA PHE A 16 5.54 4.17 -7.91
C PHE A 16 4.78 5.14 -7.02
N PHE A 17 4.72 6.42 -7.40
CA PHE A 17 3.94 7.43 -6.70
C PHE A 17 2.45 7.06 -6.61
N ARG A 18 1.84 6.63 -7.73
CA ARG A 18 0.43 6.22 -7.75
C ARG A 18 0.16 4.98 -6.91
N LEU A 19 1.07 4.00 -6.94
CA LEU A 19 0.96 2.80 -6.11
C LEU A 19 1.08 3.15 -4.63
N GLU A 20 2.05 3.96 -4.25
CA GLU A 20 2.23 4.42 -2.88
C GLU A 20 1.00 5.18 -2.37
N HIS A 21 0.45 6.09 -3.17
CA HIS A 21 -0.77 6.83 -2.84
C HIS A 21 -1.98 5.90 -2.64
N ALA A 22 -2.14 4.89 -3.50
CA ALA A 22 -3.22 3.91 -3.37
C ALA A 22 -3.11 3.10 -2.07
N LEU A 23 -1.89 2.71 -1.68
CA LEU A 23 -1.64 1.96 -0.45
C LEU A 23 -1.92 2.81 0.80
N TYR A 24 -1.52 4.09 0.82
CA TYR A 24 -1.88 5.01 1.91
C TYR A 24 -3.39 5.21 2.02
N THR A 25 -4.06 5.40 0.88
CA THR A 25 -5.51 5.60 0.85
C THR A 25 -6.25 4.37 1.36
N ALA A 26 -5.85 3.18 0.92
CA ALA A 26 -6.46 1.92 1.37
C ALA A 26 -6.28 1.69 2.88
N GLU A 27 -5.09 2.01 3.42
CA GLU A 27 -4.84 1.92 4.86
C GLU A 27 -5.71 2.92 5.64
N GLY A 28 -5.76 4.17 5.22
CA GLY A 28 -6.59 5.19 5.88
C GLY A 28 -8.07 4.80 5.90
N MET A 29 -8.60 4.28 4.78
CA MET A 29 -9.97 3.77 4.71
C MET A 29 -10.20 2.58 5.63
N ALA A 30 -9.27 1.62 5.66
CA ALA A 30 -9.37 0.44 6.53
C ALA A 30 -9.36 0.83 8.02
N THR A 31 -8.52 1.79 8.40
CA THR A 31 -8.48 2.36 9.76
C THR A 31 -9.81 3.01 10.12
N MET A 32 -10.32 3.91 9.27
CA MET A 32 -11.61 4.57 9.51
C MET A 32 -12.77 3.56 9.62
N ILE A 33 -12.80 2.53 8.77
CA ILE A 33 -13.84 1.49 8.82
C ILE A 33 -13.73 0.69 10.12
N ASN A 34 -12.51 0.35 10.54
CA ASN A 34 -12.27 -0.39 11.78
C ASN A 34 -12.65 0.42 13.03
N GLU A 35 -12.38 1.72 13.05
CA GLU A 35 -12.71 2.61 14.17
C GLU A 35 -14.21 2.90 14.27
N ASN A 36 -14.94 2.84 13.15
CA ASN A 36 -16.38 3.12 13.09
C ASN A 36 -17.24 1.84 13.06
N GLU A 37 -16.68 0.66 13.40
CA GLU A 37 -17.48 -0.57 13.48
C GLU A 37 -18.55 -0.41 14.58
N PRO A 38 -19.85 -0.54 14.25
CA PRO A 38 -20.91 -0.36 15.23
C PRO A 38 -20.78 -1.41 16.36
N PRO A 39 -21.08 -1.03 17.62
CA PRO A 39 -20.92 -1.90 18.77
C PRO A 39 -21.85 -3.12 18.78
N ASP A 40 -22.84 -3.17 17.88
CA ASP A 40 -23.72 -4.32 17.69
C ASP A 40 -23.38 -5.10 16.40
N PRO A 41 -22.60 -6.20 16.52
CA PRO A 41 -22.24 -7.04 15.37
C PRO A 41 -23.44 -7.83 14.80
N ALA A 42 -24.58 -7.86 15.48
CA ALA A 42 -25.75 -8.62 15.04
C ALA A 42 -26.48 -7.95 13.86
N ALA A 43 -26.32 -6.64 13.64
CA ALA A 43 -27.02 -5.92 12.58
C ALA A 43 -26.56 -6.30 11.16
N HIS A 44 -25.33 -6.80 11.01
CA HIS A 44 -24.70 -7.06 9.70
C HIS A 44 -23.99 -8.41 9.61
N ALA A 45 -24.36 -9.37 10.46
CA ALA A 45 -23.75 -10.70 10.53
C ALA A 45 -23.92 -11.49 9.22
N ARG A 46 -23.05 -11.22 8.24
CA ARG A 46 -22.80 -12.13 7.12
C ARG A 46 -21.83 -13.21 7.62
N PRO A 47 -22.17 -14.51 7.50
CA PRO A 47 -21.27 -15.58 7.91
C PRO A 47 -19.89 -15.41 7.26
N GLY A 48 -18.85 -15.30 8.10
CA GLY A 48 -17.46 -15.18 7.63
C GLY A 48 -16.95 -13.76 7.32
N TYR A 49 -17.81 -12.74 7.34
CA TYR A 49 -17.37 -11.35 7.14
C TYR A 49 -17.08 -10.69 8.49
N ASN A 50 -15.80 -10.52 8.82
CA ASN A 50 -15.35 -9.82 10.01
C ASN A 50 -14.60 -8.57 9.56
N VAL A 51 -15.22 -7.40 9.79
CA VAL A 51 -14.72 -6.09 9.36
C VAL A 51 -13.32 -5.86 9.92
N HIS A 52 -13.12 -6.12 11.21
CA HIS A 52 -11.82 -6.02 11.86
C HIS A 52 -10.72 -6.85 11.16
N LYS A 53 -11.01 -8.11 10.80
CA LYS A 53 -10.06 -8.99 10.08
C LYS A 53 -9.75 -8.46 8.68
N VAL A 54 -10.76 -7.99 7.95
CA VAL A 54 -10.58 -7.43 6.61
C VAL A 54 -9.76 -6.14 6.68
N SER A 55 -10.11 -5.22 7.57
CA SER A 55 -9.38 -3.96 7.77
C SER A 55 -7.94 -4.21 8.18
N SER A 56 -7.70 -5.13 9.13
CA SER A 56 -6.34 -5.50 9.55
C SER A 56 -5.51 -6.08 8.40
N ALA A 57 -6.13 -6.92 7.55
CA ALA A 57 -5.46 -7.46 6.37
C ALA A 57 -5.10 -6.36 5.35
N ILE A 58 -6.00 -5.41 5.11
CA ILE A 58 -5.74 -4.27 4.21
C ILE A 58 -4.60 -3.41 4.74
N ILE A 59 -4.60 -3.07 6.04
CA ILE A 59 -3.52 -2.30 6.67
C ILE A 59 -2.18 -3.01 6.50
N ALA A 60 -2.11 -4.31 6.81
CA ALA A 60 -0.88 -5.09 6.71
C ALA A 60 -0.35 -5.17 5.26
N VAL A 61 -1.24 -5.39 4.29
CA VAL A 61 -0.87 -5.41 2.86
C VAL A 61 -0.39 -4.04 2.39
N SER A 62 -1.05 -2.95 2.79
CA SER A 62 -0.66 -1.59 2.46
C SER A 62 0.73 -1.24 2.98
N GLN A 63 1.00 -1.54 4.25
CA GLN A 63 2.29 -1.30 4.89
C GLN A 63 3.41 -2.10 4.23
N ARG A 64 3.17 -3.40 3.98
CA ARG A 64 4.14 -4.26 3.29
C ARG A 64 4.40 -3.78 1.86
N GLY A 65 3.36 -3.38 1.14
CA GLY A 65 3.46 -2.86 -0.23
C GLY A 65 4.35 -1.63 -0.31
N ARG A 66 4.20 -0.67 0.63
CA ARG A 66 5.05 0.54 0.66
C ARG A 66 6.51 0.22 0.96
N ARG A 67 6.76 -0.73 1.88
CA ARG A 67 8.12 -1.21 2.15
C ARG A 67 8.76 -1.79 0.89
N LEU A 68 8.05 -2.64 0.16
CA LEU A 68 8.56 -3.24 -1.08
C LEU A 68 8.80 -2.19 -2.17
N LEU A 69 7.94 -1.17 -2.29
CA LEU A 69 8.17 -0.04 -3.21
C LEU A 69 9.42 0.76 -2.84
N GLY A 70 9.67 0.98 -1.54
CA GLY A 70 10.89 1.62 -1.06
C GLY A 70 12.14 0.80 -1.37
N GLU A 71 12.08 -0.52 -1.17
CA GLU A 71 13.17 -1.46 -1.52
C GLU A 71 13.44 -1.44 -3.03
N LEU A 72 12.41 -1.50 -3.87
CA LEU A 72 12.53 -1.40 -5.34
C LEU A 72 13.17 -0.08 -5.77
N ARG A 73 12.75 1.06 -5.20
CA ARG A 73 13.35 2.37 -5.48
C ARG A 73 14.83 2.43 -5.08
N ALA A 74 15.20 1.83 -3.94
CA ALA A 74 16.59 1.81 -3.46
C ALA A 74 17.53 0.96 -4.33
N HIS A 75 17.01 -0.04 -5.04
CA HIS A 75 17.78 -0.86 -5.98
C HIS A 75 18.08 -0.17 -7.32
N HIS A 76 17.50 1.01 -7.57
CA HIS A 76 17.69 1.77 -8.79
C HIS A 76 18.35 3.12 -8.51
N GLY A 77 19.28 3.54 -9.38
CA GLY A 77 19.95 4.83 -9.24
C GLY A 77 18.98 6.00 -9.50
N PRO A 78 19.02 7.09 -8.71
CA PRO A 78 18.23 8.28 -9.01
C PRO A 78 18.68 8.90 -10.34
N ILE A 79 17.72 9.30 -11.19
CA ILE A 79 18.03 10.17 -12.32
C ILE A 79 18.27 11.59 -11.77
N THR A 80 19.52 12.02 -11.72
CA THR A 80 19.86 13.46 -11.72
C THR A 80 19.86 13.94 -13.17
N LEU A 81 18.73 14.52 -13.62
CA LEU A 81 18.70 15.35 -14.82
C LEU A 81 19.44 16.65 -14.47
N HIS A 82 20.70 16.77 -14.92
CA HIS A 82 21.38 18.05 -15.04
C HIS A 82 20.97 18.72 -16.36
#